data_AF-A0A7C7CLY4-F1
#
_entry.id   AF-A0A7C7CLY4-F1
#
_cell.length_a   1.000
_cell.length_b   1.000
_cell.length_c   1.000
_cell.angle_alpha   90.00
_cell.angle_beta   90.00
_cell.angle_gamma   90.00
#
_symmetry.space_group_name_H-M   'P 1'
#
loop_
_entity.id
_entity.type
_entity.pdbx_description
1 polymer ?
#
loop_
_entity_poly.entity_id
_entity_poly.type
_entity_poly.pdbx_seq_one_letter_code
_entity_poly.pdbx_strand_id
1 'polypeptide(L)'
;MIVEALERIYKQELAVDLGLETDNKADDFSVTKGLINAVEWYYENEPLKVNEFNGKLNLYQRLLNRLQIKDEFLDPASSRVTFWERTKAILYIIIMFPIYLYGLINNVIPYKLPRWYARHFVQHKAEVAPWKMLSGTIIFLIYYPIEIIIFASLTGSFIWTFIYALSLIPSGNFVLQYINRVRDYRQHLRFISVFYKKRTLIYELIKQRTEIIDLLNSYKIEYMNTMGLNPEK
;
A
#
# COMPACT_ATOMS: atom_id res chain seq x y z
N MET A 1 5.33 16.61 12.82
CA MET A 1 6.38 17.04 13.78
C MET A 1 7.63 16.18 13.57
N ILE A 2 8.84 16.62 13.93
CA ILE A 2 10.09 15.83 13.78
C ILE A 2 9.93 14.42 14.35
N VAL A 3 9.27 14.30 15.51
CA VAL A 3 8.99 13.03 16.18
C VAL A 3 8.27 12.05 15.26
N GLU A 4 7.18 12.44 14.58
CA GLU A 4 6.45 11.56 13.65
C GLU A 4 7.33 11.07 12.50
N ALA A 5 8.27 11.89 12.05
CA ALA A 5 9.21 11.51 10.99
C ALA A 5 10.26 10.52 11.50
N LEU A 6 10.75 10.71 12.73
CA LEU A 6 11.66 9.79 13.41
C LEU A 6 10.98 8.45 13.71
N GLU A 7 9.72 8.48 14.13
CA GLU A 7 8.95 7.26 14.38
C GLU A 7 8.85 6.40 13.12
N ARG A 8 8.67 7.04 11.97
CA ARG A 8 8.59 6.32 10.69
C ARG A 8 9.93 5.78 10.20
N ILE A 9 11.01 6.53 10.39
CA ILE A 9 12.31 6.25 9.73
C ILE A 9 13.26 5.44 10.64
N TYR A 10 13.18 5.61 11.97
CA TYR A 10 14.21 5.15 12.90
C TYR A 10 13.70 4.31 14.07
N LYS A 11 12.40 4.34 14.39
CA LYS A 11 11.84 3.62 15.55
C LYS A 11 12.17 2.14 15.57
N GLN A 12 12.03 1.47 14.41
CA GLN A 12 12.27 0.04 14.31
C GLN A 12 13.76 -0.29 14.53
N GLU A 13 14.67 0.52 13.98
CA GLU A 13 16.11 0.35 14.17
C GLU A 13 16.52 0.61 15.62
N LEU A 14 15.98 1.68 16.23
CA LEU A 14 16.20 2.00 17.63
C LEU A 14 15.70 0.89 18.57
N ALA A 15 14.51 0.33 18.29
CA ALA A 15 13.97 -0.77 19.08
C ALA A 15 14.88 -2.00 19.04
N VAL A 16 15.34 -2.39 17.84
CA VAL A 16 16.27 -3.52 17.67
C VAL A 16 17.58 -3.28 18.41
N ASP A 17 18.15 -2.09 18.31
CA ASP A 17 19.40 -1.72 18.98
C ASP A 17 19.29 -1.71 20.51
N LEU A 18 18.11 -1.37 21.04
CA LEU A 18 17.82 -1.41 22.47
C LEU A 18 17.34 -2.80 22.97
N GLY A 19 17.25 -3.80 22.09
CA GLY A 19 16.72 -5.13 22.44
C GLY A 19 15.23 -5.14 22.78
N LEU A 20 14.45 -4.21 22.21
CA LEU A 20 13.02 -3.99 22.44
C LEU A 20 12.19 -4.45 21.25
N GLU A 21 10.97 -4.94 21.51
CA GLU A 21 10.06 -5.43 20.47
C GLU A 21 8.91 -4.45 20.20
N THR A 22 8.83 -3.88 18.99
CA THR A 22 7.80 -2.88 18.63
C THR A 22 6.36 -3.40 18.59
N ASP A 23 6.14 -4.72 18.63
CA ASP A 23 4.81 -5.33 18.73
C ASP A 23 4.31 -5.43 20.18
N ASN A 24 5.23 -5.42 21.16
CA ASN A 24 4.91 -5.23 22.56
C ASN A 24 4.59 -3.76 22.84
N LYS A 25 3.36 -3.49 23.32
CA LYS A 25 2.88 -2.12 23.58
C LYS A 25 3.72 -1.36 24.61
N ALA A 26 4.29 -2.04 25.59
CA ALA A 26 5.11 -1.40 26.62
C ALA A 26 6.46 -0.94 26.06
N ASP A 27 7.08 -1.80 25.26
CA ASP A 27 8.35 -1.53 24.59
C ASP A 27 8.18 -0.45 23.52
N ASP A 28 7.12 -0.55 22.70
CA ASP A 28 6.77 0.44 21.69
C ASP A 28 6.59 1.85 22.27
N PHE A 29 5.87 1.94 23.40
CA PHE A 29 5.70 3.20 24.14
C PHE A 29 7.03 3.73 24.69
N SER A 30 7.90 2.84 25.18
CA SER A 30 9.19 3.21 25.76
C SER A 30 10.15 3.78 24.71
N VAL A 31 10.17 3.18 23.51
CA VAL A 31 10.94 3.70 22.36
C VAL A 31 10.42 5.07 21.93
N THR A 32 9.10 5.23 21.77
CA THR A 32 8.51 6.55 21.42
C THR A 32 8.83 7.60 22.48
N LYS A 33 8.71 7.28 23.78
CA LYS A 33 9.05 8.21 24.86
C LYS A 33 10.53 8.59 24.84
N GLY A 34 11.42 7.63 24.61
CA GLY A 34 12.86 7.89 24.45
C GLY A 34 13.16 8.84 23.30
N LEU A 35 12.52 8.65 22.15
CA LEU A 35 12.63 9.56 21.00
C LEU A 35 12.18 10.98 21.35
N ILE A 36 11.03 11.13 22.02
CA ILE A 36 10.51 12.44 22.44
C ILE A 36 11.51 13.14 23.36
N ASN A 37 11.95 12.44 24.41
CA ASN A 37 12.89 13.02 25.39
C ASN A 37 14.22 13.43 24.74
N ALA A 38 14.75 12.62 23.82
CA ALA A 38 15.96 12.96 23.09
C ALA A 38 15.76 14.20 22.22
N VAL A 39 14.65 14.25 21.47
CA VAL A 39 14.32 15.41 20.63
C VAL A 39 14.20 16.69 21.47
N GLU A 40 13.47 16.65 22.59
CA GLU A 40 13.32 17.79 23.50
C GLU A 40 14.67 18.27 24.03
N TRP A 41 15.54 17.35 24.47
CA TRP A 41 16.88 17.69 24.94
C TRP A 41 17.73 18.37 23.85
N TYR A 42 17.70 17.87 22.62
CA TYR A 42 18.42 18.49 21.50
C TYR A 42 17.88 19.87 21.14
N TYR A 43 16.57 20.10 21.27
CA TYR A 43 15.97 21.42 21.07
C TYR A 43 16.46 22.45 22.09
N GLU A 44 16.63 22.04 23.35
CA GLU A 44 17.07 22.91 24.44
C GLU A 44 18.58 23.16 24.44
N ASN A 45 19.37 22.11 24.16
CA ASN A 45 20.83 22.14 24.38
C ASN A 45 21.62 22.36 23.07
N GLU A 46 21.12 21.86 21.94
CA GLU A 46 21.86 21.80 20.67
C GLU A 46 20.97 22.18 19.46
N PRO A 47 20.34 23.38 19.45
CA PRO A 47 19.35 23.75 18.43
C PRO A 47 19.94 23.82 17.01
N LEU A 48 21.25 24.04 16.88
CA LEU A 48 21.95 24.02 15.59
C LEU A 48 21.92 22.62 14.95
N LYS A 49 22.14 21.56 15.75
CA LYS A 49 22.08 20.16 15.31
C LYS A 49 20.67 19.78 14.84
N VAL A 50 19.65 20.29 15.53
CA VAL A 50 18.24 20.10 15.15
C VAL A 50 17.92 20.78 13.81
N ASN A 51 18.42 22.00 13.60
CA ASN A 51 18.23 22.73 12.35
C ASN A 51 18.91 22.04 11.16
N GLU A 52 20.13 21.54 11.35
CA GLU A 52 20.84 20.76 10.33
C GLU A 52 20.07 19.49 9.97
N PHE A 53 19.65 18.73 10.99
CA PHE A 53 18.85 17.53 10.81
C PHE A 53 17.55 17.82 10.05
N ASN A 54 16.83 18.88 10.41
CA ASN A 54 15.63 19.32 9.69
C ASN A 54 15.90 19.61 8.21
N GLY A 55 17.02 20.25 7.90
CA GLY A 55 17.43 20.51 6.52
C GLY A 55 17.55 19.22 5.71
N LYS A 56 18.29 18.24 6.25
CA LYS A 56 18.49 16.91 5.63
C LYS A 56 17.18 16.14 5.52
N LEU A 57 16.39 16.10 6.59
CA LEU A 57 15.09 15.43 6.61
C LEU A 57 14.10 16.02 5.60
N ASN A 58 14.04 17.36 5.48
CA ASN A 58 13.16 18.03 4.52
C ASN A 58 13.57 17.78 3.07
N LEU A 59 14.88 17.69 2.78
CA LEU A 59 15.37 17.29 1.46
C LEU A 59 14.92 15.86 1.12
N TYR A 60 15.13 14.93 2.05
CA TYR A 60 14.73 13.54 1.92
C TYR A 60 13.22 13.38 1.69
N GLN A 61 12.40 14.02 2.53
CA GLN A 61 10.94 13.96 2.41
C GLN A 61 10.44 14.58 1.09
N ARG A 62 11.04 15.67 0.61
CA ARG A 62 10.71 16.25 -0.70
C ARG A 62 10.99 15.28 -1.83
N LEU A 63 12.12 14.57 -1.78
CA LEU A 63 12.48 13.60 -2.81
C LEU A 63 11.56 12.37 -2.77
N LEU A 64 11.22 11.85 -1.57
CA LEU A 64 10.20 10.80 -1.39
C LEU A 64 8.86 11.22 -2.01
N ASN A 65 8.38 12.43 -1.68
CA ASN A 65 7.11 12.95 -2.17
C ASN A 65 7.12 13.18 -3.69
N ARG A 66 8.22 13.70 -4.24
CA ARG A 66 8.38 13.91 -5.69
C ARG A 66 8.39 12.60 -6.46
N LEU A 67 8.99 11.55 -5.89
CA LEU A 67 9.05 10.22 -6.47
C LEU A 67 7.83 9.35 -6.14
N GLN A 68 6.97 9.80 -5.21
CA GLN A 68 5.82 9.06 -4.70
C GLN A 68 6.23 7.68 -4.16
N ILE A 69 7.37 7.65 -3.45
CA ILE A 69 7.96 6.46 -2.83
C ILE A 69 7.68 6.52 -1.33
N LYS A 70 7.29 5.38 -0.75
CA LYS A 70 7.21 5.21 0.70
C LYS A 70 8.59 4.83 1.26
N ASP A 71 8.91 5.37 2.42
CA ASP A 71 10.15 5.08 3.16
C ASP A 71 10.36 3.58 3.40
N GLU A 72 9.27 2.86 3.74
CA GLU A 72 9.21 1.40 3.93
C GLU A 72 9.74 0.57 2.75
N PHE A 73 9.82 1.15 1.55
CA PHE A 73 10.39 0.46 0.38
C PHE A 73 11.92 0.52 0.31
N LEU A 74 12.53 1.41 1.09
CA LEU A 74 13.97 1.65 1.14
C LEU A 74 14.62 1.08 2.40
N ASP A 75 13.82 0.73 3.40
CA ASP A 75 14.29 0.11 4.63
C ASP A 75 14.53 -1.41 4.42
N PRO A 76 15.78 -1.89 4.58
CA PRO A 76 16.08 -3.32 4.56
C PRO A 76 15.37 -4.08 5.69
N ALA A 77 15.23 -3.47 6.87
CA ALA A 77 14.70 -4.06 8.10
C ALA A 77 13.15 -4.01 8.18
N SER A 78 12.51 -3.01 7.56
CA SER A 78 11.03 -2.96 7.47
C SER A 78 10.46 -3.84 6.35
N SER A 79 11.29 -4.58 5.60
CA SER A 79 10.86 -5.41 4.47
C SER A 79 10.15 -6.70 4.89
N ARG A 80 9.12 -6.60 5.76
CA ARG A 80 8.23 -7.72 6.12
C ARG A 80 7.66 -8.41 4.87
N VAL A 81 7.45 -7.65 3.80
CA VAL A 81 7.09 -8.20 2.48
C VAL A 81 8.34 -8.68 1.76
N THR A 82 8.68 -9.96 2.00
CA THR A 82 9.82 -10.66 1.40
C THR A 82 9.77 -10.53 -0.13
N PHE A 83 10.94 -10.52 -0.80
CA PHE A 83 11.04 -10.58 -2.27
C PHE A 83 10.10 -11.65 -2.88
N TRP A 84 9.96 -12.79 -2.21
CA TRP A 84 9.05 -13.88 -2.53
C TRP A 84 7.56 -13.52 -2.52
N GLU A 85 7.11 -12.69 -1.59
CA GLU A 85 5.71 -12.23 -1.57
C GLU A 85 5.45 -11.25 -2.71
N ARG A 86 6.46 -10.45 -3.07
CA ARG A 86 6.38 -9.52 -4.20
C ARG A 86 6.29 -10.25 -5.53
N THR A 87 7.14 -11.25 -5.74
CA THR A 87 7.10 -12.08 -6.96
C THR A 87 5.81 -12.87 -7.05
N LYS A 88 5.30 -13.45 -5.95
CA LYS A 88 3.99 -14.12 -5.90
C LYS A 88 2.85 -13.17 -6.29
N ALA A 89 2.84 -11.94 -5.79
CA ALA A 89 1.81 -10.96 -6.13
C ALA A 89 1.83 -10.56 -7.61
N ILE A 90 3.02 -10.31 -8.19
CA ILE A 90 3.18 -10.00 -9.62
C ILE A 90 2.76 -11.20 -10.47
N LEU A 91 3.20 -12.41 -10.11
CA LEU A 91 2.86 -13.63 -10.82
C LEU A 91 1.34 -13.88 -10.78
N TYR A 92 0.70 -13.67 -9.64
CA TYR A 92 -0.76 -13.74 -9.51
C TYR A 92 -1.46 -12.77 -10.45
N ILE A 93 -1.00 -11.51 -10.54
CA ILE A 93 -1.58 -10.50 -11.44
C ILE A 93 -1.46 -10.99 -12.89
N ILE A 94 -0.28 -11.44 -13.32
CA ILE A 94 -0.05 -11.86 -14.71
C ILE A 94 -0.83 -13.12 -15.06
N ILE A 95 -0.74 -14.17 -14.22
CA ILE A 95 -1.39 -15.46 -14.47
C ILE A 95 -2.91 -15.35 -14.45
N MET A 96 -3.45 -14.53 -13.55
CA MET A 96 -4.90 -14.39 -13.44
C MET A 96 -5.49 -13.33 -14.37
N PHE A 97 -4.67 -12.58 -15.10
CA PHE A 97 -5.13 -11.57 -16.04
C PHE A 97 -6.09 -12.11 -17.12
N PRO A 98 -5.88 -13.30 -17.72
CA PRO A 98 -6.83 -13.88 -18.67
C PRO A 98 -8.20 -14.18 -18.04
N ILE A 99 -8.22 -14.71 -16.81
CA ILE A 99 -9.46 -15.00 -16.07
C ILE A 99 -10.18 -13.70 -15.72
N TYR A 100 -9.42 -12.66 -15.32
CA TYR A 100 -9.94 -11.32 -15.12
C TYR A 100 -10.58 -10.77 -16.41
N LEU A 101 -9.92 -10.91 -17.55
CA LEU A 101 -10.42 -10.41 -18.82
C LEU A 101 -11.71 -11.13 -19.24
N TYR A 102 -11.74 -12.45 -19.10
CA TYR A 102 -12.96 -13.25 -19.29
C TYR A 102 -14.10 -12.76 -18.42
N GLY A 103 -13.88 -12.62 -17.10
CA GLY A 103 -14.92 -12.12 -16.20
C GLY A 103 -15.33 -10.70 -16.55
N LEU A 104 -14.38 -9.84 -16.93
CA LEU A 104 -14.66 -8.44 -17.28
C LEU A 104 -15.57 -8.36 -18.50
N ILE A 105 -15.26 -9.10 -19.56
CA ILE A 105 -16.06 -9.10 -20.80
C ILE A 105 -17.51 -9.50 -20.51
N ASN A 106 -17.71 -10.58 -19.75
CA ASN A 106 -19.06 -11.09 -19.44
C ASN A 106 -19.80 -10.32 -18.32
N ASN A 107 -19.15 -9.39 -17.62
CA ASN A 107 -19.78 -8.72 -16.48
C ASN A 107 -19.68 -7.18 -16.53
N VAL A 108 -19.04 -6.61 -17.54
CA VAL A 108 -18.84 -5.16 -17.63
C VAL A 108 -20.18 -4.41 -17.74
N ILE A 109 -21.11 -4.94 -18.52
CA ILE A 109 -22.44 -4.34 -18.72
C ILE A 109 -23.23 -4.37 -17.40
N PRO A 110 -23.49 -5.53 -16.77
CA PRO A 110 -24.31 -5.57 -15.57
C PRO A 110 -23.66 -4.88 -14.37
N TYR A 111 -22.34 -4.68 -14.33
CA TYR A 111 -21.70 -3.86 -13.30
C TYR A 111 -21.75 -2.34 -13.56
N LYS A 112 -21.61 -1.89 -14.81
CA LYS A 112 -21.56 -0.45 -15.11
C LYS A 112 -22.95 0.18 -15.22
N LEU A 113 -23.91 -0.54 -15.77
CA LEU A 113 -25.21 0.00 -16.14
C LEU A 113 -26.06 0.42 -14.93
N PRO A 114 -26.13 -0.34 -13.81
CA PRO A 114 -26.80 0.10 -12.57
C PRO A 114 -26.17 1.36 -11.97
N ARG A 115 -24.83 1.45 -12.01
CA ARG A 115 -24.09 2.62 -11.51
C ARG A 115 -24.30 3.85 -12.38
N TRP A 116 -24.44 3.67 -13.69
CA TRP A 116 -24.76 4.75 -14.61
C TRP A 116 -26.19 5.23 -14.38
N TYR A 117 -27.16 4.31 -14.29
CA TYR A 117 -28.56 4.62 -14.01
C TYR A 117 -28.72 5.39 -12.69
N ALA A 118 -28.19 4.85 -11.59
CA ALA A 118 -28.33 5.47 -10.28
C ALA A 118 -27.64 6.85 -10.18
N ARG A 119 -26.66 7.15 -11.04
CA ARG A 119 -26.01 8.48 -11.06
C ARG A 119 -26.80 9.53 -11.82
N HIS A 120 -27.62 9.14 -12.80
CA HIS A 120 -28.35 10.08 -13.66
C HIS A 120 -29.80 10.26 -13.23
N PHE A 121 -30.42 9.24 -12.63
CA PHE A 121 -31.86 9.22 -12.36
C PHE A 121 -32.23 9.31 -10.87
N VAL A 122 -31.29 9.10 -9.95
CA VAL A 122 -31.56 9.16 -8.51
C VAL A 122 -31.14 10.52 -7.96
N GLN A 123 -32.10 11.24 -7.38
CA GLN A 123 -31.89 12.62 -6.90
C GLN A 123 -31.29 12.65 -5.49
N HIS A 124 -31.71 11.73 -4.61
CA HIS A 124 -31.29 11.72 -3.21
C HIS A 124 -30.18 10.71 -2.95
N LYS A 125 -29.10 11.14 -2.25
CA LYS A 125 -27.97 10.28 -1.91
C LYS A 125 -28.37 9.02 -1.11
N ALA A 126 -29.39 9.13 -0.26
CA ALA A 126 -29.88 8.01 0.55
C ALA A 126 -30.55 6.91 -0.29
N GLU A 127 -31.11 7.26 -1.45
CA GLU A 127 -31.84 6.33 -2.33
C GLU A 127 -30.90 5.61 -3.32
N VAL A 128 -29.66 6.07 -3.47
CA VAL A 128 -28.71 5.56 -4.47
C VAL A 128 -28.40 4.08 -4.27
N ALA A 129 -28.27 3.60 -3.02
CA ALA A 129 -27.94 2.21 -2.75
C ALA A 129 -29.10 1.26 -3.09
N PRO A 130 -30.35 1.48 -2.62
CA PRO A 130 -31.51 0.70 -3.04
C PRO A 130 -31.70 0.66 -4.56
N TRP A 131 -31.60 1.81 -5.25
CA TRP A 131 -31.76 1.86 -6.70
C TRP A 131 -30.66 1.11 -7.45
N LYS A 132 -29.41 1.14 -6.97
CA LYS A 132 -28.32 0.33 -7.55
C LYS A 132 -28.58 -1.16 -7.38
N MET A 133 -29.12 -1.59 -6.23
CA MET A 133 -29.46 -2.99 -6.00
C MET A 133 -30.59 -3.44 -6.92
N LEU A 134 -31.70 -2.69 -6.96
CA LEU A 134 -32.86 -3.03 -7.79
C LEU A 134 -32.51 -3.08 -9.28
N SER A 135 -31.89 -2.02 -9.80
CA SER A 135 -31.46 -1.98 -11.21
C SER A 135 -30.42 -3.05 -11.49
N GLY A 136 -29.48 -3.29 -10.58
CA GLY A 136 -28.53 -4.39 -10.64
C GLY A 136 -29.21 -5.73 -10.84
N THR A 137 -30.11 -6.12 -9.94
CA THR A 137 -30.83 -7.39 -10.01
C THR A 137 -31.56 -7.58 -11.34
N ILE A 138 -32.30 -6.56 -11.79
CA ILE A 138 -33.04 -6.63 -13.07
C ILE A 138 -32.08 -6.81 -14.24
N ILE A 139 -30.99 -6.03 -14.27
CA ILE A 139 -30.01 -6.08 -15.37
C ILE A 139 -29.32 -7.45 -15.40
N PHE A 140 -28.89 -8.00 -14.26
CA PHE A 140 -28.28 -9.33 -14.19
C PHE A 140 -29.26 -10.43 -14.63
N LEU A 141 -30.53 -10.36 -14.21
CA LEU A 141 -31.56 -11.34 -14.57
C LEU A 141 -31.88 -11.37 -16.07
N ILE A 142 -31.74 -10.25 -16.77
CA ILE A 142 -31.98 -10.18 -18.22
C ILE A 142 -30.70 -10.50 -18.99
N TYR A 143 -29.57 -9.99 -18.53
CA TYR A 143 -28.30 -10.05 -19.26
C TYR A 143 -27.72 -11.47 -19.33
N TYR A 144 -27.73 -12.22 -18.23
CA TYR A 144 -27.16 -13.58 -18.23
C TYR A 144 -27.93 -14.58 -19.11
N PRO A 145 -29.28 -14.65 -19.10
CA PRO A 145 -29.99 -15.51 -20.02
C PRO A 145 -29.67 -15.20 -21.49
N ILE A 146 -29.52 -13.92 -21.85
CA ILE A 146 -29.14 -13.52 -23.21
C ILE A 146 -27.75 -14.07 -23.56
N GLU A 147 -26.74 -13.87 -22.70
CA GLU A 147 -25.40 -14.42 -22.92
C GLU A 147 -25.40 -15.95 -23.02
N ILE A 148 -26.16 -16.63 -22.16
CA ILE A 148 -26.25 -18.10 -22.15
C ILE A 148 -26.90 -18.60 -23.46
N ILE A 149 -27.97 -17.96 -23.94
CA ILE A 149 -28.63 -18.33 -25.21
C ILE A 149 -27.68 -18.11 -26.38
N ILE A 150 -26.94 -17.00 -26.42
CA ILE A 150 -25.94 -16.74 -27.45
C ILE A 150 -24.83 -17.79 -27.42
N PHE A 151 -24.32 -18.13 -26.24
CA PHE A 151 -23.27 -19.14 -26.12
C PHE A 151 -23.76 -20.55 -26.51
N ALA A 152 -25.00 -20.89 -26.13
CA ALA A 152 -25.63 -22.15 -26.48
C ALA A 152 -25.82 -22.29 -28.00
N SER A 153 -26.25 -21.22 -28.68
CA SER A 153 -26.45 -21.24 -30.13
C SER A 153 -25.14 -21.35 -30.92
N LEU A 154 -24.04 -20.82 -30.37
CA LEU A 154 -22.71 -20.92 -30.99
C LEU A 154 -22.06 -22.29 -30.78
N THR A 155 -22.21 -22.89 -29.59
CA THR A 155 -21.53 -24.15 -29.25
C THR A 155 -22.35 -25.39 -29.56
N GLY A 156 -23.69 -25.28 -29.56
CA GLY A 156 -24.61 -26.42 -29.72
C GLY A 156 -24.52 -27.49 -28.62
N SER A 157 -23.71 -27.25 -27.57
CA SER A 157 -23.41 -28.24 -26.54
C SER A 157 -24.00 -27.83 -25.20
N PHE A 158 -24.90 -28.68 -24.69
CA PHE A 158 -25.51 -28.49 -23.38
C PHE A 158 -24.47 -28.45 -22.25
N ILE A 159 -23.47 -29.34 -22.29
CA ILE A 159 -22.43 -29.44 -21.24
C ILE A 159 -21.61 -28.15 -21.17
N TRP A 160 -21.11 -27.67 -22.32
CA TRP A 160 -20.33 -26.43 -22.35
C TRP A 160 -21.16 -25.20 -21.96
N THR A 161 -22.43 -25.17 -22.37
CA THR A 161 -23.37 -24.09 -21.98
C THR A 161 -23.60 -24.08 -20.47
N PHE A 162 -23.78 -25.26 -19.86
CA PHE A 162 -23.98 -25.38 -18.42
C PHE A 162 -22.74 -24.92 -17.63
N ILE A 163 -21.54 -25.32 -18.07
CA ILE A 163 -20.27 -24.87 -17.47
C ILE A 163 -20.12 -23.35 -17.61
N TYR A 164 -20.42 -22.81 -18.80
CA TYR A 164 -20.38 -21.37 -19.05
C TYR A 164 -21.32 -20.62 -18.11
N ALA A 165 -22.59 -21.03 -18.01
CA ALA A 165 -23.57 -20.42 -17.13
C ALA A 165 -23.12 -20.41 -15.66
N LEU A 166 -22.59 -21.53 -15.17
CA LEU A 166 -22.02 -21.64 -13.82
C LEU A 166 -20.82 -20.72 -13.59
N SER A 167 -20.05 -20.42 -14.64
CA SER A 167 -18.84 -19.59 -14.54
C SER A 167 -19.12 -18.07 -14.53
N LEU A 168 -20.30 -17.62 -14.96
CA LEU A 168 -20.64 -16.19 -15.04
C LEU A 168 -20.60 -15.50 -13.67
N ILE A 169 -21.28 -16.06 -12.68
CA ILE A 169 -21.33 -15.51 -11.30
C ILE A 169 -19.94 -15.46 -10.65
N PRO A 170 -19.16 -16.56 -10.57
CA PRO A 170 -17.85 -16.51 -9.94
C PRO A 170 -16.85 -15.63 -10.71
N SER A 171 -16.94 -15.58 -12.05
CA SER A 171 -16.06 -14.71 -12.84
C SER A 171 -16.32 -13.22 -12.59
N GLY A 172 -17.57 -12.81 -12.40
CA GLY A 172 -17.91 -11.44 -12.00
C GLY A 172 -17.32 -11.07 -10.64
N ASN A 173 -17.48 -11.93 -9.63
CA ASN A 173 -16.88 -11.72 -8.31
C ASN A 173 -15.34 -11.66 -8.38
N PHE A 174 -14.74 -12.50 -9.22
CA PHE A 174 -13.31 -12.51 -9.45
C PHE A 174 -12.79 -11.18 -9.99
N VAL A 175 -13.52 -10.54 -10.91
CA VAL A 175 -13.17 -9.20 -11.45
C VAL A 175 -13.00 -8.18 -10.34
N LEU A 176 -13.94 -8.14 -9.39
CA LEU A 176 -13.90 -7.19 -8.27
C LEU A 176 -12.70 -7.45 -7.34
N GLN A 177 -12.46 -8.72 -7.01
CA GLN A 177 -11.30 -9.12 -6.19
C GLN A 177 -9.97 -8.79 -6.87
N TYR A 178 -9.86 -9.08 -8.16
CA TYR A 178 -8.66 -8.82 -8.95
C TYR A 178 -8.36 -7.31 -9.02
N ILE A 179 -9.37 -6.47 -9.30
CA ILE A 179 -9.19 -5.01 -9.33
C ILE A 179 -8.73 -4.47 -7.98
N ASN A 180 -9.31 -4.95 -6.89
CA ASN A 180 -8.90 -4.53 -5.55
C ASN A 180 -7.45 -4.92 -5.26
N ARG A 181 -7.06 -6.18 -5.52
CA ARG A 181 -5.66 -6.61 -5.37
C ARG A 181 -4.68 -5.79 -6.21
N VAL A 182 -5.01 -5.52 -7.47
CA VAL A 182 -4.16 -4.70 -8.35
C VAL A 182 -4.06 -3.26 -7.82
N ARG A 183 -5.15 -2.71 -7.27
CA ARG A 183 -5.16 -1.36 -6.68
C ARG A 183 -4.28 -1.29 -5.44
N ASP A 184 -4.37 -2.28 -4.56
CA ASP A 184 -3.56 -2.35 -3.34
C ASP A 184 -2.07 -2.52 -3.71
N TYR A 185 -1.78 -3.29 -4.76
CA TYR A 185 -0.42 -3.51 -5.25
C TYR A 185 0.14 -2.38 -6.14
N ARG A 186 -0.68 -1.38 -6.50
CA ARG A 186 -0.29 -0.29 -7.41
C ARG A 186 0.89 0.53 -6.89
N GLN A 187 0.96 0.76 -5.58
CA GLN A 187 2.07 1.53 -4.98
C GLN A 187 3.41 0.81 -5.17
N HIS A 188 3.43 -0.51 -5.05
CA HIS A 188 4.62 -1.33 -5.30
C HIS A 188 5.01 -1.34 -6.78
N LEU A 189 4.05 -1.50 -7.70
CA LEU A 189 4.32 -1.45 -9.14
C LEU A 189 4.86 -0.07 -9.57
N ARG A 190 4.34 1.01 -8.98
CA ARG A 190 4.86 2.36 -9.20
C ARG A 190 6.28 2.50 -8.66
N PHE A 191 6.55 2.01 -7.45
CA PHE A 191 7.91 2.00 -6.89
C PHE A 191 8.90 1.30 -7.82
N ILE A 192 8.57 0.09 -8.30
CA ILE A 192 9.41 -0.65 -9.26
C ILE A 192 9.63 0.18 -10.54
N SER A 193 8.57 0.73 -11.13
CA SER A 193 8.69 1.57 -12.33
C SER A 193 9.61 2.78 -12.11
N VAL A 194 9.47 3.47 -10.98
CA VAL A 194 10.34 4.60 -10.61
C VAL A 194 11.77 4.15 -10.36
N PHE A 195 11.98 3.01 -9.69
CA PHE A 195 13.29 2.40 -9.45
C PHE A 195 14.03 2.12 -10.76
N TYR A 196 13.37 1.50 -11.72
CA TYR A 196 14.00 1.20 -13.01
C TYR A 196 14.21 2.45 -13.89
N LYS A 197 13.29 3.42 -13.86
CA LYS A 197 13.36 4.63 -14.72
C LYS A 197 14.23 5.75 -14.16
N LYS A 198 14.42 5.82 -12.84
CA LYS A 198 15.09 6.92 -12.14
C LYS A 198 16.16 6.41 -11.17
N ARG A 199 16.97 5.45 -11.61
CA ARG A 199 18.01 4.78 -10.80
C ARG A 199 18.90 5.75 -10.03
N THR A 200 19.38 6.81 -10.68
CA THR A 200 20.24 7.83 -10.05
C THR A 200 19.57 8.52 -8.87
N LEU A 201 18.29 8.90 -9.02
CA LEU A 201 17.53 9.56 -7.95
C LEU A 201 17.20 8.60 -6.80
N ILE A 202 17.02 7.31 -7.10
CA ILE A 202 16.84 6.29 -6.06
C ILE A 202 18.14 6.07 -5.28
N TYR A 203 19.28 6.01 -5.97
CA TYR A 203 20.58 5.91 -5.31
C TYR A 203 20.84 7.11 -4.40
N GLU A 204 20.54 8.32 -4.87
CA GLU A 204 20.61 9.54 -4.07
C GLU A 204 19.68 9.47 -2.84
N LEU A 205 18.47 8.95 -3.02
CA LEU A 205 17.50 8.79 -1.94
C LEU A 205 17.96 7.77 -0.88
N ILE A 206 18.53 6.63 -1.31
CA ILE A 206 19.13 5.64 -0.41
C ILE A 206 20.30 6.27 0.36
N LYS A 207 21.17 7.00 -0.34
CA LYS A 207 22.30 7.72 0.28
C LYS A 207 21.81 8.72 1.33
N GLN A 208 20.80 9.53 1.02
CA GLN A 208 20.21 10.48 1.97
C GLN A 208 19.62 9.76 3.20
N ARG A 209 18.96 8.61 3.00
CA ARG A 209 18.46 7.80 4.13
C ARG A 209 19.61 7.32 5.01
N THR A 210 20.68 6.77 4.42
CA THR A 210 21.86 6.32 5.17
C THR A 210 22.49 7.48 5.96
N GLU A 211 22.69 8.65 5.34
CA GLU A 211 23.21 9.83 6.04
C GLU A 211 22.33 10.27 7.22
N ILE A 212 20.99 10.18 7.08
CA ILE A 212 20.05 10.49 8.16
C ILE A 212 20.16 9.49 9.30
N ILE A 213 20.23 8.19 8.98
CA ILE A 213 20.34 7.11 9.96
C ILE A 213 21.65 7.20 10.73
N ASP A 214 22.78 7.40 10.02
CA ASP A 214 24.09 7.56 10.65
C ASP A 214 24.13 8.76 11.60
N LEU A 215 23.50 9.87 11.21
CA LEU A 215 23.37 11.06 12.05
C LEU A 215 22.53 10.76 13.31
N LEU A 216 21.39 10.07 13.16
CA LEU A 216 20.55 9.67 14.30
C LEU A 216 21.25 8.71 15.25
N ASN A 217 22.04 7.77 14.73
CA ASN A 217 22.86 6.88 15.53
C ASN A 217 23.92 7.67 16.33
N SER A 218 24.57 8.66 15.70
CA SER A 218 25.51 9.54 16.42
C SER A 218 24.82 10.36 17.53
N TYR A 219 23.64 10.90 17.26
CA TYR A 219 22.89 11.71 18.22
C TYR A 219 22.34 10.87 19.38
N LYS A 220 21.94 9.62 19.10
CA LYS A 220 21.56 8.64 20.12
C LYS A 220 22.73 8.40 21.07
N ILE A 221 23.91 8.08 20.56
CA ILE A 221 25.09 7.80 21.38
C ILE A 221 25.45 9.01 22.26
N GLU A 222 25.47 10.21 21.68
CA GLU A 222 25.74 11.46 22.41
C GLU A 222 24.72 11.71 23.54
N TYR A 223 23.43 11.54 23.23
CA TYR A 223 22.35 11.70 24.22
C TYR A 223 22.44 10.67 25.34
N MET A 224 22.64 9.39 25.00
CA MET A 224 22.75 8.30 25.98
C MET A 224 23.97 8.50 26.89
N ASN A 225 25.10 8.94 26.35
CA ASN A 225 26.29 9.26 27.14
C ASN A 225 26.03 10.42 28.10
N THR A 226 25.37 11.48 27.63
CA THR A 226 25.10 12.68 28.44
C THR A 226 24.10 12.40 29.56
N MET A 227 23.09 11.58 29.29
CA MET A 227 22.07 11.18 30.26
C MET A 227 22.47 9.99 31.13
N GLY A 228 23.63 9.36 30.88
CA GLY A 228 24.09 8.18 31.61
C GLY A 228 23.27 6.92 31.36
N LEU A 229 22.69 6.77 30.17
CA LEU A 229 21.77 5.69 29.77
C LEU A 229 22.46 4.53 29.02
N ASN A 230 23.79 4.46 29.00
CA ASN A 230 24.50 3.44 28.24
C ASN A 230 24.24 2.02 28.75
N PRO A 231 23.96 1.05 27.87
CA PRO A 231 23.77 -0.35 28.25
C PRO A 231 25.08 -1.07 28.64
N GLU A 232 26.25 -0.43 28.50
CA GLU A 232 27.57 -0.97 28.88
C GLU A 232 28.12 -0.39 30.20
N LYS A 233 27.31 -0.37 31.25
CA LYS A 233 27.80 -0.37 32.64
C LYS A 233 27.03 -1.36 33.50
#